data_AF-A0A183IR71-F1
#
_entry.id   AF-A0A183IR71-F1
#
_cell.length_a   1.000
_cell.length_b   1.000
_cell.length_c   1.000
_cell.angle_alpha   90.00
_cell.angle_beta   90.00
_cell.angle_gamma   90.00
#
_symmetry.space_group_name_H-M   'P 1'
#
loop_
_entity.id
_entity.type
_entity.pdbx_description
1 polymer ?
#
loop_
_entity_poly.entity_id
_entity_poly.type
_entity_poly.pdbx_seq_one_letter_code
_entity_poly.pdbx_strand_id
1 'polypeptide(L)'
;MTGSDRSGGNGKHVNICGSWDAWKKKIPLVKSHDDFITIINLPEGRHEFKFHVDGTWICDNNLPKTENTMGTENNVIIIDRADFEVFDALEKDLAAANSSGRMKSPSFSSGCEKSLSFCQDIPSLILNQDTSMSCDPNLLPEPNHVMLNHLYALSIKDGVMVLSATHRYRKKYVTTLLYKPI
;
A
#
# COMPACT_ATOMS: atom_id res chain seq x y z
N MET A 1 -6.71 27.33 -56.87
CA MET A 1 -7.78 26.31 -56.78
C MET A 1 -7.24 25.12 -56.01
N THR A 2 -7.79 24.92 -54.82
CA THR A 2 -7.80 23.70 -53.98
C THR A 2 -6.48 22.93 -53.78
N GLY A 3 -5.68 23.38 -52.81
CA GLY A 3 -4.83 22.46 -52.03
C GLY A 3 -5.74 21.59 -51.17
N SER A 4 -5.75 20.30 -51.45
CA SER A 4 -6.47 19.29 -50.67
C SER A 4 -5.67 19.04 -49.40
N ASP A 5 -6.18 19.56 -48.29
CA ASP A 5 -5.62 19.30 -46.97
C ASP A 5 -6.03 17.88 -46.53
N ARG A 6 -5.22 16.89 -46.94
CA ARG A 6 -5.31 15.52 -46.44
C ARG A 6 -4.59 15.47 -45.08
N SER A 7 -5.28 15.92 -44.04
CA SER A 7 -4.86 15.61 -42.67
C SER A 7 -5.20 14.15 -42.35
N GLY A 8 -4.34 13.24 -42.82
CA GLY A 8 -4.33 11.82 -42.45
C GLY A 8 -3.64 11.63 -41.10
N GLY A 9 -4.23 12.16 -40.03
CA GLY A 9 -3.79 11.88 -38.67
C GLY A 9 -4.32 10.53 -38.22
N ASN A 10 -3.47 9.51 -38.20
CA ASN A 10 -3.81 8.13 -37.80
C ASN A 10 -3.94 8.01 -36.25
N GLY A 11 -4.66 8.93 -35.62
CA GLY A 11 -4.86 8.98 -34.17
C GLY A 11 -6.29 8.57 -33.80
N LYS A 12 -6.43 7.60 -32.90
CA LYS A 12 -7.75 7.21 -32.37
C LYS A 12 -8.37 8.39 -31.62
N HIS A 13 -9.61 8.76 -31.96
CA HIS A 13 -10.37 9.80 -31.28
C HIS A 13 -11.25 9.18 -30.21
N VAL A 14 -10.85 9.34 -28.95
CA VAL A 14 -11.58 8.81 -27.79
C VAL A 14 -12.28 9.95 -27.07
N ASN A 15 -13.58 9.80 -26.85
CA ASN A 15 -14.38 10.73 -26.05
C ASN A 15 -15.16 9.96 -24.97
N ILE A 16 -15.54 10.65 -23.91
CA ILE A 16 -16.44 10.14 -22.86
C ILE A 16 -17.70 11.01 -22.78
N CYS A 17 -18.83 10.37 -22.53
CA CYS A 17 -20.12 10.99 -22.25
C CYS A 17 -20.71 10.32 -21.01
N GLY A 18 -21.56 11.03 -20.26
CA GLY A 18 -22.23 10.41 -19.12
C GLY A 18 -23.45 11.15 -18.62
N SER A 19 -23.99 10.67 -17.51
CA SER A 19 -25.25 11.13 -16.95
C SER A 19 -25.20 12.56 -16.38
N TRP A 20 -24.01 13.03 -15.97
CA TRP A 20 -23.82 14.32 -15.29
C TRP A 20 -24.20 15.54 -16.13
N ASP A 21 -24.23 15.43 -17.45
CA ASP A 21 -24.67 16.48 -18.36
C ASP A 21 -25.81 16.02 -19.28
N ALA A 22 -26.49 14.93 -18.90
CA ALA A 22 -27.49 14.25 -19.70
C ALA A 22 -26.98 13.86 -21.10
N TRP A 23 -25.75 13.34 -21.19
CA TRP A 23 -25.14 12.81 -22.41
C TRP A 23 -24.99 13.85 -23.54
N LYS A 24 -24.98 15.15 -23.21
CA LYS A 24 -24.98 16.23 -24.20
C LYS A 24 -23.60 16.49 -24.79
N LYS A 25 -22.54 16.47 -23.99
CA LYS A 25 -21.18 16.82 -24.39
C LYS A 25 -20.32 15.56 -24.55
N LYS A 26 -19.64 15.46 -25.69
CA LYS A 26 -18.52 14.54 -25.88
C LYS A 26 -17.25 15.19 -25.33
N ILE A 27 -16.75 14.71 -24.20
CA ILE A 27 -15.53 15.22 -23.58
C ILE A 27 -14.35 14.43 -24.17
N PRO A 28 -13.39 15.07 -24.86
CA PRO A 28 -12.25 14.37 -25.46
C PRO A 28 -11.29 13.87 -24.37
N LEU A 29 -10.75 12.67 -24.57
CA LEU A 29 -9.68 12.12 -23.75
C LEU A 29 -8.32 12.47 -24.34
N VAL A 30 -7.35 12.67 -23.46
CA VAL A 30 -5.96 12.91 -23.84
C VAL A 30 -5.25 11.56 -23.93
N LYS A 31 -4.63 11.30 -25.08
CA LYS A 31 -3.79 10.12 -25.27
C LYS A 31 -2.49 10.26 -24.47
N SER A 32 -2.27 9.37 -23.51
CA SER A 32 -0.99 9.11 -22.85
C SER A 32 -0.24 8.00 -23.62
N HIS A 33 0.83 7.43 -23.05
CA HIS A 33 1.60 6.35 -23.67
C HIS A 33 0.70 5.21 -24.16
N ASP A 34 0.13 4.44 -23.22
CA ASP A 34 -0.77 3.31 -23.53
C ASP A 34 -2.24 3.58 -23.17
N ASP A 35 -2.52 4.67 -22.42
CA ASP A 35 -3.85 4.97 -21.90
C ASP A 35 -4.46 6.23 -22.49
N PHE A 36 -5.78 6.37 -22.34
CA PHE A 36 -6.51 7.60 -22.60
C PHE A 36 -7.07 8.13 -21.28
N ILE A 37 -6.76 9.38 -20.93
CA ILE A 37 -7.11 9.96 -19.63
C ILE A 37 -7.88 11.26 -19.77
N THR A 38 -8.74 11.55 -18.80
CA THR A 38 -9.32 12.88 -18.58
C THR A 38 -9.73 12.99 -17.11
N ILE A 39 -9.84 14.22 -16.60
CA ILE A 39 -10.27 14.49 -15.23
C ILE A 39 -11.60 15.23 -15.30
N ILE A 40 -12.63 14.68 -14.66
CA ILE A 40 -13.97 15.25 -14.62
C ILE A 40 -14.39 15.37 -13.16
N ASN A 41 -14.79 16.58 -12.76
CA ASN A 41 -15.32 16.82 -11.42
C ASN A 41 -16.79 16.41 -11.40
N LEU A 42 -17.11 15.37 -10.62
CA LEU A 42 -18.46 14.84 -10.48
C LEU A 42 -18.91 14.95 -9.01
N PRO A 43 -20.18 15.25 -8.75
CA PRO A 43 -20.73 15.23 -7.39
C PRO A 43 -20.83 13.79 -6.86
N GLU A 44 -20.96 13.64 -5.54
CA GLU A 44 -21.26 12.37 -4.89
C GLU A 44 -22.52 11.72 -5.50
N GLY A 45 -22.47 10.40 -5.68
CA GLY A 45 -23.58 9.62 -6.19
C GLY A 45 -23.20 8.67 -7.33
N ARG A 46 -24.23 8.06 -7.92
CA ARG A 46 -24.12 7.09 -9.01
C ARG A 46 -24.14 7.81 -10.35
N HIS A 47 -23.10 7.60 -11.15
CA HIS A 47 -22.99 8.15 -12.51
C HIS A 47 -22.83 7.04 -13.54
N GLU A 48 -23.50 7.19 -14.66
CA GLU A 48 -23.37 6.31 -15.81
C GLU A 48 -22.54 7.00 -16.89
N PHE A 49 -21.69 6.24 -17.58
CA PHE A 49 -20.87 6.77 -18.65
C PHE A 49 -20.59 5.74 -19.74
N LYS A 50 -20.15 6.24 -20.89
CA LYS A 50 -19.77 5.41 -22.03
C LYS A 50 -18.71 6.10 -22.86
N PHE A 51 -17.83 5.31 -23.46
CA PHE A 51 -16.79 5.81 -24.36
C PHE A 51 -17.29 5.85 -25.80
N HIS A 52 -16.85 6.85 -26.54
CA HIS A 52 -17.09 6.99 -27.97
C HIS A 52 -15.75 7.05 -28.69
N VAL A 53 -15.36 5.91 -29.27
CA VAL A 53 -14.05 5.66 -29.90
C VAL A 53 -14.25 5.51 -31.39
N ASP A 54 -13.64 6.40 -32.18
CA ASP A 54 -13.63 6.31 -33.65
C ASP A 54 -15.03 6.12 -34.28
N GLY A 55 -16.05 6.74 -33.68
CA GLY A 55 -17.45 6.68 -34.14
C GLY A 55 -18.29 5.56 -33.52
N THR A 56 -17.71 4.71 -32.67
CA THR A 56 -18.39 3.58 -32.03
C THR A 56 -18.53 3.79 -30.52
N TRP A 57 -19.68 3.42 -29.98
CA TRP A 57 -19.93 3.43 -28.54
C TRP A 57 -19.41 2.15 -27.89
N ILE A 58 -18.54 2.28 -26.89
CA ILE A 58 -17.85 1.17 -26.23
C ILE A 58 -17.97 1.32 -24.71
N CYS A 59 -18.13 0.19 -24.02
CA CYS A 59 -18.00 0.09 -22.57
C CYS A 59 -16.70 -0.65 -22.22
N ASP A 60 -16.07 -0.26 -21.12
CA ASP A 60 -14.97 -1.03 -20.53
C ASP A 60 -15.53 -2.30 -19.87
N ASN A 61 -14.92 -3.45 -20.17
CA ASN A 61 -15.34 -4.74 -19.62
C ASN A 61 -14.81 -5.00 -18.20
N ASN A 62 -13.80 -4.23 -17.76
CA ASN A 62 -13.21 -4.35 -16.43
C ASN A 62 -13.93 -3.48 -15.39
N LEU A 63 -14.81 -2.57 -15.85
CA LEU A 63 -15.55 -1.67 -14.99
C LEU A 63 -16.99 -2.16 -14.80
N PRO A 64 -17.62 -1.87 -13.65
CA PRO A 64 -19.03 -2.17 -13.42
C PRO A 64 -19.92 -1.62 -14.54
N LYS A 65 -21.00 -2.34 -14.86
CA LYS A 65 -21.95 -1.98 -15.91
C LYS A 65 -23.39 -2.06 -15.43
N THR A 66 -24.26 -1.36 -16.14
CA THR A 66 -25.72 -1.42 -15.99
C THR A 66 -26.36 -1.46 -17.36
N GLU A 67 -27.51 -2.12 -17.45
CA GLU A 67 -28.36 -2.02 -18.63
C GLU A 67 -29.05 -0.65 -18.66
N ASN A 68 -29.14 -0.05 -19.85
CA ASN A 68 -29.83 1.21 -20.07
C ASN A 68 -31.21 0.99 -20.70
N THR A 69 -32.02 2.03 -20.70
CA THR A 69 -33.40 2.00 -21.21
C THR A 69 -33.52 1.73 -22.71
N MET A 70 -32.40 1.69 -23.44
CA MET A 70 -32.33 1.42 -24.88
C MET A 70 -31.84 -0.02 -25.18
N GLY A 71 -31.73 -0.87 -24.15
CA GLY A 71 -31.27 -2.26 -24.31
C GLY A 71 -29.77 -2.37 -24.62
N THR A 72 -28.99 -1.33 -24.29
CA THR A 72 -27.52 -1.37 -24.37
C THR A 72 -26.91 -1.17 -22.99
N GLU A 73 -25.62 -1.39 -22.82
CA GLU A 73 -24.96 -1.23 -21.52
C GLU A 73 -24.27 0.14 -21.40
N ASN A 74 -24.17 0.65 -20.18
CA ASN A 74 -23.32 1.77 -19.77
C ASN A 74 -22.39 1.30 -18.64
N ASN A 75 -21.19 1.88 -18.54
CA ASN A 75 -20.37 1.72 -17.34
C ASN A 75 -20.96 2.55 -16.20
N VAL A 76 -20.71 2.11 -14.95
CA VAL A 76 -21.21 2.77 -13.74
C VAL A 76 -20.04 3.06 -12.81
N ILE A 77 -20.03 4.26 -12.25
CA ILE A 77 -19.18 4.65 -11.14
C ILE A 77 -20.04 5.18 -10.00
N ILE A 78 -19.67 4.84 -8.77
CA ILE A 78 -20.29 5.37 -7.55
C ILE A 78 -19.22 6.16 -6.84
N ILE A 79 -19.48 7.45 -6.62
CA ILE A 79 -18.60 8.35 -5.89
C ILE A 79 -19.19 8.53 -4.51
N ASP A 80 -18.45 8.11 -3.50
CA ASP A 80 -18.79 8.23 -2.08
C ASP A 80 -18.08 9.44 -1.48
N ARG A 81 -18.64 10.01 -0.41
CA ARG A 81 -17.97 11.03 0.39
C ARG A 81 -16.58 10.60 0.88
N ALA A 82 -16.42 9.32 1.24
CA ALA A 82 -15.13 8.78 1.69
C ALA A 82 -14.04 8.82 0.61
N ASP A 83 -14.41 8.84 -0.67
CA ASP A 83 -13.43 8.80 -1.78
C ASP A 83 -12.68 10.14 -1.94
N PHE A 84 -13.14 11.21 -1.26
CA PHE A 84 -12.48 12.52 -1.25
C PHE A 84 -11.45 12.68 -0.11
N GLU A 85 -11.55 11.89 0.96
CA GLU A 85 -10.67 11.95 2.12
C GLU A 85 -9.72 10.75 2.12
N VAL A 86 -8.41 11.02 2.04
CA VAL A 86 -7.39 9.98 1.80
C VAL A 86 -7.40 8.88 2.87
N PHE A 87 -7.60 9.24 4.13
CA PHE A 87 -7.61 8.25 5.22
C PHE A 87 -8.87 7.38 5.18
N ASP A 88 -10.02 7.97 4.89
CA ASP A 88 -11.31 7.26 4.82
C ASP A 88 -11.34 6.32 3.62
N ALA A 89 -10.81 6.75 2.47
CA ALA A 89 -10.64 5.91 1.28
C ALA A 89 -9.76 4.69 1.58
N LEU A 90 -8.61 4.89 2.24
CA LEU A 90 -7.71 3.79 2.62
C LEU A 90 -8.36 2.83 3.62
N GLU A 91 -9.10 3.33 4.61
CA GLU A 91 -9.79 2.49 5.58
C GLU A 91 -10.87 1.62 4.91
N LYS A 92 -11.63 2.20 3.98
CA LYS A 92 -12.64 1.49 3.18
C LYS A 92 -12.03 0.37 2.34
N ASP A 93 -10.89 0.63 1.68
CA ASP A 93 -10.17 -0.37 0.89
C ASP A 93 -9.59 -1.50 1.77
N LEU A 94 -9.03 -1.15 2.94
CA LEU A 94 -8.53 -2.13 3.90
C LEU A 94 -9.65 -3.03 4.43
N ALA A 95 -10.81 -2.45 4.74
CA ALA A 95 -11.97 -3.21 5.19
C ALA A 95 -12.46 -4.18 4.10
N ALA A 96 -12.48 -3.74 2.84
CA ALA A 96 -12.83 -4.60 1.70
C ALA A 96 -11.83 -5.75 1.52
N ALA A 97 -10.52 -5.49 1.62
CA ALA A 97 -9.48 -6.52 1.54
C ALA A 97 -9.59 -7.56 2.68
N ASN A 98 -9.85 -7.11 3.91
CA ASN A 98 -9.95 -7.98 5.08
C ASN A 98 -11.23 -8.84 5.08
N SER A 99 -12.31 -8.38 4.46
CA SER A 99 -13.54 -9.18 4.30
C SER A 99 -13.33 -10.42 3.41
N SER A 100 -12.34 -10.36 2.51
CA SER A 100 -11.94 -11.45 1.62
C SER A 100 -11.01 -12.48 2.30
N GLY A 101 -10.48 -12.14 3.48
CA GLY A 101 -9.51 -12.94 4.23
C GLY A 101 -10.04 -13.28 5.61
N ARG A 102 -10.96 -14.25 5.71
CA ARG A 102 -11.19 -14.99 6.96
C ARG A 102 -9.91 -15.78 7.26
N MET A 103 -8.90 -15.12 7.82
CA MET A 103 -7.85 -15.78 8.58
C MET A 103 -8.57 -16.53 9.71
N LYS A 104 -8.83 -17.82 9.48
CA LYS A 104 -9.03 -18.74 10.59
C LYS A 104 -7.78 -18.57 11.44
N SER A 105 -7.95 -18.16 12.70
CA SER A 105 -6.94 -18.37 13.73
C SER A 105 -6.38 -19.78 13.50
N PRO A 106 -5.08 -19.96 13.25
CA PRO A 106 -4.56 -21.29 13.00
C PRO A 106 -4.78 -22.10 14.27
N SER A 107 -5.76 -23.00 14.23
CA SER A 107 -5.79 -24.13 15.14
C SER A 107 -4.48 -24.87 14.92
N PHE A 108 -3.65 -24.89 15.96
CA PHE A 108 -2.33 -25.51 15.98
C PHE A 108 -2.46 -27.01 15.65
N SER A 109 -2.44 -27.34 14.36
CA SER A 109 -2.21 -28.68 13.87
C SER A 109 -0.75 -28.78 13.51
N SER A 110 -0.05 -29.61 14.25
CA SER A 110 1.33 -30.04 14.08
C SER A 110 1.63 -30.48 12.65
N GLY A 111 1.94 -29.50 11.79
CA GLY A 111 2.62 -29.66 10.52
C GLY A 111 3.87 -28.79 10.59
N CYS A 112 5.03 -29.40 10.36
CA CYS A 112 6.30 -28.69 10.30
C CYS A 112 6.32 -27.76 9.08
N GLU A 113 5.73 -26.57 9.21
CA GLU A 113 5.98 -25.48 8.29
C GLU A 113 7.44 -25.09 8.47
N LYS A 114 8.21 -25.21 7.39
CA LYS A 114 9.58 -24.73 7.31
C LYS A 114 9.60 -23.33 7.91
N SER A 115 10.22 -23.20 9.07
CA SER A 115 10.51 -21.91 9.70
C SER A 115 10.99 -20.98 8.59
N LEU A 116 10.23 -19.92 8.33
CA LEU A 116 10.62 -18.89 7.37
C LEU A 116 12.09 -18.58 7.66
N SER A 117 12.96 -18.87 6.69
CA SER A 117 14.41 -18.70 6.79
C SER A 117 14.78 -17.23 6.69
N PHE A 118 14.03 -16.40 7.41
CA PHE A 118 14.31 -15.01 7.66
C PHE A 118 14.81 -14.90 9.10
N CYS A 119 15.83 -15.71 9.44
CA CYS A 119 16.74 -15.29 10.49
C CYS A 119 17.46 -14.07 9.93
N GLN A 120 16.91 -12.87 10.17
CA GLN A 120 17.78 -11.73 10.28
C GLN A 120 18.74 -12.10 11.41
N ASP A 121 19.97 -12.49 11.05
CA ASP A 121 21.01 -12.74 12.02
C ASP A 121 21.08 -11.48 12.89
N ILE A 122 20.69 -11.64 14.16
CA ILE A 122 20.70 -10.53 15.09
C ILE A 122 22.16 -10.07 15.16
N PRO A 123 22.45 -8.79 14.84
CA PRO A 123 23.82 -8.29 14.80
C PRO A 123 24.56 -8.56 16.12
N SER A 124 25.89 -8.67 16.02
CA SER A 124 26.77 -8.92 17.16
C SER A 124 26.46 -7.97 18.32
N LEU A 125 26.26 -8.55 19.51
CA LEU A 125 25.90 -7.84 20.73
C LEU A 125 26.90 -6.70 21.03
N ILE A 126 26.40 -5.48 21.20
CA ILE A 126 27.22 -4.30 21.53
C ILE A 126 28.00 -4.43 22.84
N LEU A 127 27.54 -5.28 23.77
CA LEU A 127 28.23 -5.57 25.02
C LEU A 127 29.47 -6.47 24.83
N ASN A 128 29.59 -7.14 23.68
CA ASN A 128 30.75 -7.96 23.35
C ASN A 128 31.78 -7.20 22.48
N GLN A 129 31.55 -5.91 22.22
CA GLN A 129 32.47 -5.09 21.43
C GLN A 129 33.45 -4.36 22.35
N ASP A 130 34.73 -4.39 21.99
CA ASP A 130 35.76 -3.65 22.73
C ASP A 130 35.58 -2.14 22.50
N THR A 131 35.35 -1.40 23.58
CA THR A 131 35.38 0.07 23.57
C THR A 131 36.82 0.54 23.76
N SER A 132 37.24 1.59 23.04
CA SER A 132 38.60 2.14 23.17
C SER A 132 38.90 2.56 24.61
N MET A 133 40.12 2.28 25.11
CA MET A 133 40.55 2.60 26.49
C MET A 133 40.57 4.11 26.84
N SER A 134 40.27 4.98 25.87
CA SER A 134 40.25 6.44 26.00
C SER A 134 38.86 7.02 26.30
N CYS A 135 37.80 6.22 26.22
CA CYS A 135 36.41 6.67 26.41
C CYS A 135 35.82 6.26 27.77
N ASP A 136 34.77 6.98 28.21
CA ASP A 136 34.03 6.68 29.45
C ASP A 136 33.46 5.26 29.39
N PRO A 137 33.72 4.40 30.40
CA PRO A 137 33.28 3.00 30.41
C PRO A 137 31.76 2.79 30.37
N ASN A 138 30.96 3.83 30.64
CA ASN A 138 29.50 3.76 30.53
C ASN A 138 28.96 4.07 29.12
N LEU A 139 29.85 4.44 28.18
CA LEU A 139 29.47 4.75 26.81
C LEU A 139 29.62 3.50 25.93
N LEU A 140 28.50 3.13 25.29
CA LEU A 140 28.45 2.06 24.30
C LEU A 140 28.38 2.66 22.89
N PRO A 141 28.85 1.93 21.87
CA PRO A 141 28.69 2.34 20.47
C PRO A 141 27.20 2.40 20.08
N GLU A 142 26.89 3.13 19.01
CA GLU A 142 25.51 3.22 18.52
C GLU A 142 25.01 1.83 18.05
N PRO A 143 23.93 1.30 18.63
CA PRO A 143 23.39 0.01 18.24
C PRO A 143 22.69 0.07 16.88
N ASN A 144 22.71 -1.04 16.15
CA ASN A 144 21.82 -1.21 14.99
C ASN A 144 20.36 -1.24 15.45
N HIS A 145 19.46 -0.52 14.76
CA HIS A 145 18.04 -0.47 15.11
C HIS A 145 17.36 -1.86 15.18
N VAL A 146 17.86 -2.84 14.43
CA VAL A 146 17.33 -4.21 14.40
C VAL A 146 17.61 -4.97 15.71
N MET A 147 18.69 -4.67 16.45
CA MET A 147 18.98 -5.38 17.70
C MET A 147 18.19 -4.86 18.92
N LEU A 148 17.44 -3.77 18.77
CA LEU A 148 16.68 -3.18 19.85
C LEU A 148 15.51 -4.10 20.24
N ASN A 149 15.20 -4.12 21.55
CA ASN A 149 14.15 -4.97 22.13
C ASN A 149 14.39 -6.49 22.02
N HIS A 150 15.56 -6.93 21.54
CA HIS A 150 15.98 -8.32 21.65
C HIS A 150 16.57 -8.58 23.04
N LEU A 151 16.15 -9.69 23.65
CA LEU A 151 16.66 -10.14 24.93
C LEU A 151 17.95 -10.92 24.72
N TYR A 152 19.02 -10.46 25.36
CA TYR A 152 20.27 -11.18 25.47
C TYR A 152 20.41 -11.75 26.87
N ALA A 153 20.98 -12.94 26.98
CA ALA A 153 21.22 -13.58 28.26
C ALA A 153 22.63 -14.15 28.28
N LEU A 154 23.32 -13.99 29.40
CA LEU A 154 24.53 -14.76 29.65
C LEU A 154 24.14 -16.13 30.21
N SER A 155 24.98 -17.14 29.96
CA SER A 155 24.84 -18.43 30.62
C SER A 155 24.85 -18.23 32.13
N ILE A 156 23.89 -18.85 32.82
CA ILE A 156 23.77 -18.78 34.27
C ILE A 156 25.04 -19.32 34.91
N LYS A 157 25.61 -18.55 35.83
CA LYS A 157 26.80 -18.91 36.62
C LYS A 157 26.57 -18.51 38.07
N ASP A 158 27.08 -19.32 39.00
CA ASP A 158 27.04 -19.06 40.45
C ASP A 158 25.64 -18.74 41.00
N GLY A 159 24.59 -19.37 40.44
CA GLY A 159 23.21 -19.14 40.87
C GLY A 159 22.63 -17.78 40.46
N VAL A 160 23.25 -17.06 39.52
CA VAL A 160 22.77 -15.76 39.04
C VAL A 160 22.47 -15.80 37.55
N MET A 161 21.27 -15.36 37.19
CA MET A 161 20.86 -15.07 35.82
C MET A 161 21.17 -13.61 35.49
N VAL A 162 21.76 -13.39 34.32
CA VAL A 162 22.00 -12.04 33.79
C VAL A 162 21.25 -11.87 32.48
N LEU A 163 20.31 -10.94 32.46
CA LEU A 163 19.54 -10.56 31.29
C LEU A 163 19.94 -9.16 30.84
N SER A 164 19.98 -8.91 29.54
CA SER A 164 20.18 -7.57 29.00
C SER A 164 19.31 -7.29 27.79
N ALA A 165 18.96 -6.02 27.63
CA ALA A 165 18.25 -5.53 26.46
C ALA A 165 18.57 -4.06 26.22
N THR A 166 18.65 -3.68 24.95
CA THR A 166 18.87 -2.29 24.53
C THR A 166 17.55 -1.68 24.08
N HIS A 167 17.18 -0.56 24.70
CA HIS A 167 15.96 0.18 24.41
C HIS A 167 16.29 1.58 23.91
N ARG A 168 15.45 2.11 23.02
CA ARG A 168 15.55 3.49 22.54
C ARG A 168 14.65 4.40 23.38
N TYR A 169 15.22 5.41 24.02
CA TYR A 169 14.49 6.50 24.66
C TYR A 169 14.71 7.79 23.85
N ARG A 170 13.68 8.22 23.11
CA ARG A 170 13.75 9.32 22.13
C ARG A 170 14.86 9.08 21.10
N LYS A 171 15.92 9.88 21.14
CA LYS A 171 17.11 9.80 20.27
C LYS A 171 18.33 9.19 20.99
N LYS A 172 18.14 8.58 22.16
CA LYS A 172 19.19 7.94 22.95
C LYS A 172 18.92 6.45 23.08
N TYR A 173 19.97 5.68 23.33
CA TYR A 173 19.90 4.24 23.56
C TYR A 173 20.37 3.93 24.97
N VAL A 174 19.70 3.00 25.64
CA VAL A 174 20.04 2.56 27.00
C VAL A 174 20.06 1.04 27.00
N THR A 175 21.20 0.46 27.36
CA THR A 175 21.35 -0.98 27.57
C THR A 175 21.24 -1.26 29.06
N THR A 176 20.21 -2.01 29.45
CA THR A 176 19.99 -2.37 30.84
C THR A 176 20.43 -3.80 31.08
N LEU A 177 21.16 -4.04 32.17
CA LEU A 177 21.51 -5.37 32.65
C LEU A 177 20.75 -5.64 33.95
N LEU A 178 20.04 -6.77 34.01
CA LEU A 178 19.35 -7.24 35.20
C LEU A 178 20.07 -8.49 35.73
N TYR A 179 20.55 -8.39 36.97
CA TYR A 179 21.10 -9.52 37.72
C TYR A 179 20.03 -10.04 38.66
N LYS A 180 19.67 -11.31 38.51
CA LYS A 180 18.62 -11.96 39.32
C LYS A 180 19.10 -13.33 39.82
N PRO A 181 19.18 -13.55 41.14
CA PRO A 181 19.42 -14.88 41.70
C PRO A 181 18.33 -15.87 41.26
N ILE A 182 18.72 -17.12 41.02
CA ILE A 182 17.82 -18.24 40.69
C ILE A 182 17.56 -19.16 41.87
#